data_AF-A0A1T4PFM5-F1
#
_entry.id   AF-A0A1T4PFM5-F1
#
_cell.length_a   1.000
_cell.length_b   1.000
_cell.length_c   1.000
_cell.angle_alpha   90.00
_cell.angle_beta   90.00
_cell.angle_gamma   90.00
#
_symmetry.space_group_name_H-M   'P 1'
#
loop_
_entity.id
_entity.type
_entity.pdbx_description
1 polymer ?
#
loop_
_entity_poly.entity_id
_entity_poly.type
_entity_poly.pdbx_seq_one_letter_code
_entity_poly.pdbx_strand_id
1 'polypeptide(L)'
;MTKVDFKKDRKDLYAPPRNAFSLVKVPAMTFLMVDGQGDPNTAPAYREAVEALYAVSYGVKFASKRMLDRDYVVAPLEGLWSARDWSAFTRRAKDEWHWTMMIRQPDWITDAMIEAALEAAQAKRRTSALSLLRHETFEEGRCVQILHVGSYDDEAPVLARLHDEFLPQHGLSPTGRHHEIYLSDPRKTAPAKLRTILRQPVL
;
A
#
# COMPACT_ATOMS: atom_id res chain seq x y z
N MET A 1 -20.60 -16.18 11.05
CA MET A 1 -19.56 -16.21 10.00
C MET A 1 -18.40 -15.33 10.38
N THR A 2 -17.18 -15.82 10.22
CA THR A 2 -15.97 -15.09 10.63
C THR A 2 -15.57 -14.13 9.52
N LYS A 3 -15.68 -12.83 9.80
CA LYS A 3 -15.24 -11.76 8.89
C LYS A 3 -13.72 -11.76 8.82
N VAL A 4 -13.15 -11.94 7.63
CA VAL A 4 -11.70 -11.93 7.42
C VAL A 4 -11.14 -10.53 7.64
N ASP A 5 -9.99 -10.43 8.30
CA ASP A 5 -9.32 -9.15 8.59
C ASP A 5 -7.81 -9.37 8.51
N PHE A 6 -7.21 -9.00 7.38
CA PHE A 6 -5.79 -9.24 7.12
C PHE A 6 -4.88 -8.69 8.21
N LYS A 7 -5.25 -7.58 8.85
CA LYS A 7 -4.44 -7.01 9.94
C LYS A 7 -4.42 -7.90 11.19
N LYS A 8 -5.50 -8.65 11.42
CA LYS A 8 -5.60 -9.61 12.52
C LYS A 8 -4.98 -10.95 12.15
N ASP A 9 -5.21 -11.39 10.92
CA ASP A 9 -4.84 -12.72 10.44
C ASP A 9 -3.35 -12.80 10.06
N ARG A 10 -2.75 -11.69 9.63
CA ARG A 10 -1.34 -11.58 9.21
C ARG A 10 -0.58 -10.51 9.98
N LYS A 11 -0.52 -10.68 11.30
CA LYS A 11 0.24 -9.76 12.19
C LYS A 11 1.72 -9.66 11.81
N ASP A 12 2.28 -10.72 11.24
CA ASP A 12 3.62 -10.72 10.67
C ASP A 12 3.82 -9.67 9.56
N LEU A 13 2.76 -9.34 8.80
CA LEU A 13 2.80 -8.31 7.76
C LEU A 13 2.29 -6.95 8.22
N TYR A 14 1.35 -6.91 9.17
CA TYR A 14 0.59 -5.70 9.51
C TYR A 14 0.81 -5.19 10.95
N ALA A 15 1.67 -5.83 11.74
CA ALA A 15 1.99 -5.42 13.09
C ALA A 15 3.49 -5.57 13.46
N PRO A 16 4.43 -5.04 12.64
CA PRO A 16 5.83 -5.01 13.02
C PRO A 16 6.05 -4.16 14.28
N PRO A 17 7.15 -4.41 15.01
CA PRO A 17 7.50 -3.60 16.17
C PRO A 17 7.79 -2.15 15.77
N ARG A 18 7.49 -1.22 16.69
CA ARG A 18 7.75 0.22 16.51
C ARG A 18 9.23 0.58 16.59
N ASN A 19 9.96 -0.11 17.47
CA ASN A 19 11.31 0.31 17.87
C ASN A 19 12.42 -0.57 17.28
N ALA A 20 12.06 -1.59 16.50
CA ALA A 20 13.00 -2.55 15.94
C ALA A 20 12.64 -2.85 14.49
N PHE A 21 13.67 -3.06 13.67
CA PHE A 21 13.47 -3.62 12.33
C PHE A 21 13.22 -5.12 12.45
N SER A 22 12.38 -5.64 11.56
CA SER A 22 12.07 -7.07 11.49
C SER A 22 12.20 -7.56 10.06
N LEU A 23 12.84 -8.72 9.89
CA LEU A 23 12.85 -9.44 8.62
C LEU A 23 11.50 -10.16 8.44
N VAL A 24 10.97 -10.10 7.23
CA VAL A 24 9.72 -10.75 6.86
C VAL A 24 9.83 -11.35 5.46
N LYS A 25 9.14 -12.47 5.24
CA LYS A 25 8.93 -13.03 3.89
C LYS A 25 7.48 -12.78 3.51
N VAL A 26 7.29 -11.85 2.60
CA VAL A 26 5.99 -11.44 2.06
C VAL A 26 5.63 -12.38 0.90
N PRO A 27 4.58 -13.20 1.03
CA PRO A 27 4.18 -14.10 -0.04
C PRO A 27 3.53 -13.33 -1.20
N ALA A 28 3.38 -14.00 -2.33
CA ALA A 28 2.50 -13.55 -3.40
C ALA A 28 1.08 -13.28 -2.86
N MET A 29 0.55 -12.10 -3.17
CA MET A 29 -0.79 -11.65 -2.79
C MET A 29 -1.43 -10.90 -3.94
N THR A 30 -2.75 -10.88 -4.02
CA THR A 30 -3.48 -10.14 -5.06
C THR A 30 -3.86 -8.74 -4.60
N PHE A 31 -3.78 -7.79 -5.54
CA PHE A 31 -4.06 -6.39 -5.27
C PHE A 31 -4.77 -5.73 -6.43
N LEU A 32 -5.63 -4.76 -6.12
CA LEU A 32 -5.96 -3.70 -7.07
C LEU A 32 -4.84 -2.67 -6.99
N MET A 33 -4.35 -2.23 -8.15
CA MET A 33 -3.22 -1.31 -8.27
C MET A 33 -3.53 -0.19 -9.25
N VAL A 34 -2.97 0.99 -9.01
CA VAL A 34 -2.96 2.11 -9.94
C VAL A 34 -1.58 2.76 -9.89
N ASP A 35 -0.95 2.91 -11.05
CA ASP A 35 0.33 3.59 -11.20
C ASP A 35 0.15 5.08 -11.47
N GLY A 36 1.11 5.89 -11.04
CA GLY A 36 1.13 7.31 -11.29
C GLY A 36 2.46 7.96 -10.96
N GLN A 37 2.50 9.27 -11.11
CA GLN A 37 3.68 10.10 -10.89
C GLN A 37 3.27 11.43 -10.27
N GLY A 38 4.19 12.04 -9.54
CA GLY A 38 4.10 13.39 -9.01
C GLY A 38 3.71 13.44 -7.54
N ASP A 39 3.69 14.65 -7.00
CA ASP A 39 3.52 14.89 -5.58
C ASP A 39 2.14 14.43 -5.09
N PRO A 40 2.06 13.47 -4.16
CA PRO A 40 0.79 12.95 -3.66
C PRO A 40 -0.08 14.01 -2.96
N ASN A 41 0.50 15.15 -2.56
CA ASN A 41 -0.22 16.22 -1.87
C ASN A 41 -0.93 17.17 -2.84
N THR A 42 -0.50 17.24 -4.10
CA THR A 42 -0.98 18.25 -5.06
C THR A 42 -1.50 17.64 -6.36
N ALA A 43 -0.99 16.46 -6.76
CA ALA A 43 -1.38 15.81 -7.99
C ALA A 43 -2.83 15.29 -7.94
N PRO A 44 -3.74 15.77 -8.82
CA PRO A 44 -5.11 15.26 -8.90
C PRO A 44 -5.15 13.75 -9.19
N ALA A 45 -4.19 13.26 -10.00
CA ALA A 45 -4.06 11.86 -10.35
C ALA A 45 -3.91 10.95 -9.12
N TYR A 46 -3.17 11.38 -8.09
CA TYR A 46 -3.01 10.62 -6.85
C TYR A 46 -4.33 10.45 -6.11
N ARG A 47 -5.05 11.56 -5.92
CA ARG A 47 -6.37 11.53 -5.27
C ARG A 47 -7.35 10.66 -6.04
N GLU A 48 -7.39 10.80 -7.36
CA GLU A 48 -8.29 10.02 -8.22
C GLU A 48 -7.95 8.52 -8.20
N ALA A 49 -6.68 8.15 -8.15
CA ALA A 49 -6.22 6.77 -7.98
C ALA A 49 -6.71 6.16 -6.67
N VAL A 50 -6.51 6.86 -5.55
CA VAL A 50 -6.96 6.39 -4.22
C VAL A 50 -8.48 6.28 -4.16
N GLU A 51 -9.21 7.26 -4.71
CA GLU A 51 -10.68 7.21 -4.80
C GLU A 51 -11.17 6.01 -5.63
N ALA A 52 -10.56 5.76 -6.78
CA ALA A 52 -10.87 4.62 -7.64
C ALA A 52 -10.61 3.28 -6.93
N LEU A 53 -9.45 3.11 -6.30
CA LEU A 53 -9.08 1.91 -5.55
C LEU A 53 -10.10 1.58 -4.45
N TYR A 54 -10.51 2.58 -3.67
CA TYR A 54 -11.54 2.38 -2.64
C TYR A 54 -12.91 2.10 -3.23
N ALA A 55 -13.32 2.82 -4.28
CA ALA A 55 -14.62 2.60 -4.92
C ALA A 55 -14.78 1.15 -5.39
N VAL A 56 -13.76 0.61 -6.06
CA VAL A 56 -13.77 -0.77 -6.57
C VAL A 56 -13.63 -1.76 -5.41
N SER A 57 -12.71 -1.56 -4.47
CA SER A 57 -12.52 -2.45 -3.32
C SER A 57 -13.79 -2.63 -2.48
N TYR A 58 -14.54 -1.55 -2.24
CA TYR A 58 -15.83 -1.65 -1.55
C TYR A 58 -16.90 -2.31 -2.41
N GLY A 59 -16.94 -2.03 -3.72
CA GLY A 59 -17.84 -2.70 -4.66
C GLY A 59 -17.66 -4.22 -4.63
N VAL A 60 -16.41 -4.68 -4.77
CA VAL A 60 -16.03 -6.10 -4.69
C VAL A 60 -16.40 -6.69 -3.34
N LYS A 61 -16.11 -6.00 -2.24
CA LYS A 61 -16.47 -6.45 -0.89
C LYS A 61 -17.97 -6.70 -0.74
N PHE A 62 -18.81 -5.77 -1.20
CA PHE A 62 -20.26 -5.93 -1.12
C PHE A 62 -20.77 -7.03 -2.04
N ALA A 63 -20.19 -7.18 -3.23
CA ALA A 63 -20.49 -8.29 -4.13
C ALA A 63 -20.12 -9.64 -3.49
N SER A 64 -18.94 -9.76 -2.89
CA SER A 64 -18.47 -10.97 -2.20
C SER A 64 -19.40 -11.38 -1.07
N LYS A 65 -19.80 -10.41 -0.24
CA LYS A 65 -20.77 -10.66 0.84
C LYS A 65 -22.13 -11.13 0.30
N ARG A 66 -22.63 -10.51 -0.77
CA ARG A 66 -23.96 -10.82 -1.32
C ARG A 66 -23.99 -12.15 -2.08
N MET A 67 -22.97 -12.42 -2.89
CA MET A 67 -22.97 -13.51 -3.87
C MET A 67 -22.30 -14.78 -3.33
N LEU A 68 -21.35 -14.63 -2.41
CA LEU A 68 -20.55 -15.75 -1.89
C LEU A 68 -20.78 -15.99 -0.39
N ASP A 69 -21.53 -15.10 0.28
CA ASP A 69 -21.66 -15.06 1.75
C ASP A 69 -20.29 -15.00 2.47
N ARG A 70 -19.31 -14.32 1.84
CA ARG A 70 -17.95 -14.12 2.39
C ARG A 70 -17.71 -12.64 2.64
N ASP A 71 -17.62 -12.27 3.91
CA ASP A 71 -17.36 -10.88 4.34
C ASP A 71 -15.91 -10.70 4.79
N TYR A 72 -15.30 -9.55 4.47
CA TYR A 72 -13.92 -9.21 4.84
C TYR A 72 -13.76 -7.70 5.11
N VAL A 73 -12.76 -7.30 5.88
CA VAL A 73 -12.39 -5.89 6.04
C VAL A 73 -11.53 -5.47 4.85
N VAL A 74 -11.86 -4.34 4.20
CA VAL A 74 -11.00 -3.76 3.15
C VAL A 74 -9.62 -3.50 3.73
N ALA A 75 -8.58 -3.96 3.03
CA ALA A 75 -7.20 -3.81 3.47
C ALA A 75 -6.80 -2.33 3.58
N PRO A 76 -5.76 -2.00 4.36
CA PRO A 76 -5.14 -0.69 4.32
C PRO A 76 -4.76 -0.28 2.89
N LEU A 77 -4.70 1.03 2.64
CA LEU A 77 -4.01 1.53 1.46
C LEU A 77 -2.52 1.22 1.62
N GLU A 78 -1.91 0.78 0.54
CA GLU A 78 -0.48 0.52 0.44
C GLU A 78 0.10 1.32 -0.74
N GLY A 79 1.35 1.72 -0.64
CA GLY A 79 2.03 2.57 -1.62
C GLY A 79 3.44 2.07 -1.90
N LEU A 80 3.72 1.80 -3.17
CA LEU A 80 5.08 1.52 -3.65
C LEU A 80 5.66 2.80 -4.24
N TRP A 81 6.82 3.22 -3.75
CA TRP A 81 7.47 4.48 -4.07
C TRP A 81 8.82 4.25 -4.74
N SER A 82 9.07 5.02 -5.79
CA SER A 82 10.34 5.00 -6.54
C SER A 82 10.60 6.33 -7.22
N ALA A 83 11.82 6.53 -7.66
CA ALA A 83 12.19 7.64 -8.55
C ALA A 83 13.29 7.15 -9.50
N ARG A 84 13.46 7.84 -10.63
CA ARG A 84 14.60 7.56 -11.54
C ARG A 84 15.94 7.87 -10.85
N ASP A 85 15.95 8.95 -10.07
CA ASP A 85 17.03 9.31 -9.16
C ASP A 85 16.52 9.20 -7.72
N TRP A 86 17.05 8.25 -6.96
CA TRP A 86 16.68 8.03 -5.56
C TRP A 86 16.98 9.24 -4.66
N SER A 87 17.88 10.14 -5.07
CA SER A 87 18.10 11.39 -4.33
C SER A 87 16.88 12.32 -4.32
N ALA A 88 15.88 12.08 -5.18
CA ALA A 88 14.61 12.80 -5.15
C ALA A 88 13.87 12.64 -3.80
N PHE A 89 14.06 11.53 -3.08
CA PHE A 89 13.45 11.32 -1.76
C PHE A 89 14.15 12.17 -0.69
N THR A 90 15.48 12.25 -0.73
CA THR A 90 16.26 13.06 0.24
C THR A 90 16.13 14.56 -0.02
N ARG A 91 16.10 14.97 -1.30
CA ARG A 91 15.82 16.35 -1.72
C ARG A 91 14.35 16.75 -1.61
N ARG A 92 13.44 15.78 -1.35
CA ARG A 92 11.99 15.96 -1.33
C ARG A 92 11.41 16.55 -2.63
N ALA A 93 11.99 16.19 -3.78
CA ALA A 93 11.46 16.53 -5.10
C ALA A 93 10.27 15.63 -5.43
N LYS A 94 9.13 15.87 -4.74
CA LYS A 94 7.93 15.01 -4.78
C LYS A 94 7.32 14.89 -6.17
N ASP A 95 7.57 15.87 -7.04
CA ASP A 95 7.21 15.89 -8.46
C ASP A 95 7.94 14.83 -9.29
N GLU A 96 9.15 14.41 -8.87
CA GLU A 96 9.92 13.34 -9.51
C GLU A 96 9.47 11.92 -9.10
N TRP A 97 8.61 11.81 -8.08
CA TRP A 97 8.21 10.53 -7.50
C TRP A 97 7.29 9.75 -8.43
N HIS A 98 7.57 8.46 -8.57
CA HIS A 98 6.71 7.48 -9.22
C HIS A 98 6.12 6.57 -8.15
N TRP A 99 4.84 6.29 -8.25
CA TRP A 99 4.14 5.52 -7.25
C TRP A 99 3.18 4.49 -7.85
N THR A 100 2.97 3.40 -7.12
CA THR A 100 1.84 2.49 -7.31
C THR A 100 1.03 2.48 -6.02
N MET A 101 -0.19 2.96 -6.07
CA MET A 101 -1.13 2.81 -4.96
C MET A 101 -1.87 1.49 -5.10
N MET A 102 -2.06 0.78 -4.00
CA MET A 102 -2.65 -0.56 -4.04
C MET A 102 -3.47 -0.92 -2.80
N ILE A 103 -4.46 -1.80 -2.99
CA ILE A 103 -5.29 -2.35 -1.92
C ILE A 103 -5.41 -3.86 -2.12
N ARG A 104 -4.95 -4.63 -1.12
CA ARG A 104 -5.00 -6.10 -1.14
C ARG A 104 -6.42 -6.61 -1.29
N GLN A 105 -6.60 -7.60 -2.17
CA GLN A 105 -7.83 -8.37 -2.31
C GLN A 105 -7.67 -9.76 -1.68
N PRO A 106 -8.77 -10.36 -1.20
CA PRO A 106 -8.77 -11.78 -0.85
C PRO A 106 -8.60 -12.71 -2.05
N ASP A 107 -7.95 -13.85 -1.85
CA ASP A 107 -7.64 -14.81 -2.93
C ASP A 107 -8.87 -15.44 -3.61
N TRP A 108 -10.06 -15.33 -3.00
CA TRP A 108 -11.31 -15.81 -3.60
C TRP A 108 -12.01 -14.76 -4.48
N ILE A 109 -11.49 -13.53 -4.54
CA ILE A 109 -11.99 -12.52 -5.45
C ILE A 109 -11.51 -12.85 -6.86
N THR A 110 -12.45 -12.95 -7.79
CA THR A 110 -12.17 -13.24 -9.19
C THR A 110 -12.12 -11.97 -10.04
N ASP A 111 -11.50 -12.06 -11.21
CA ASP A 111 -11.45 -10.96 -12.17
C ASP A 111 -12.85 -10.48 -12.57
N ALA A 112 -13.79 -11.41 -12.78
CA ALA A 112 -15.18 -11.08 -13.10
C ALA A 112 -15.87 -10.23 -12.00
N MET A 113 -15.55 -10.45 -10.72
CA MET A 113 -16.08 -9.63 -9.64
C MET A 113 -15.49 -8.21 -9.66
N ILE A 114 -14.23 -8.09 -10.05
CA ILE A 114 -13.52 -6.82 -10.15
C ILE A 114 -14.01 -6.03 -11.37
N GLU A 115 -14.15 -6.68 -12.53
CA GLU A 115 -14.72 -6.11 -13.75
C GLU A 115 -16.13 -5.54 -13.49
N ALA A 116 -17.01 -6.32 -12.88
CA ALA A 116 -18.36 -5.85 -12.53
C ALA A 116 -18.33 -4.66 -11.56
N ALA A 117 -17.40 -4.64 -10.60
CA ALA A 117 -17.24 -3.52 -9.67
C ALA A 117 -16.67 -2.26 -10.37
N LEU A 118 -15.76 -2.44 -11.34
CA LEU A 118 -15.21 -1.38 -12.18
C LEU A 118 -16.31 -0.75 -13.04
N GLU A 119 -17.11 -1.55 -13.74
CA GLU A 119 -18.24 -1.06 -14.56
C GLU A 119 -19.22 -0.26 -13.72
N ALA A 120 -19.59 -0.78 -12.54
CA ALA A 120 -20.50 -0.10 -11.62
C ALA A 120 -19.91 1.22 -11.08
N ALA A 121 -18.59 1.28 -10.84
CA ALA A 121 -17.91 2.50 -10.42
C ALA A 121 -17.87 3.54 -11.56
N GLN A 122 -17.52 3.12 -12.78
CA GLN A 122 -17.48 3.98 -13.97
C GLN A 122 -18.85 4.57 -14.30
N ALA A 123 -19.93 3.80 -14.12
CA ALA A 123 -21.29 4.28 -14.32
C ALA A 123 -21.69 5.39 -13.32
N LYS A 124 -21.14 5.37 -12.10
CA LYS A 124 -21.42 6.37 -11.07
C LYS A 124 -20.58 7.63 -11.22
N ARG A 125 -19.29 7.47 -11.56
CA ARG A 125 -18.36 8.59 -11.76
C ARG A 125 -17.27 8.17 -12.73
N ARG A 126 -17.20 8.87 -13.86
CA ARG A 126 -16.11 8.68 -14.84
C ARG A 126 -14.86 9.41 -14.37
N THR A 127 -13.81 8.66 -14.09
CA THR A 127 -12.44 9.17 -13.86
C THR A 127 -11.46 8.36 -14.68
N SER A 128 -10.36 8.98 -15.13
CA SER A 128 -9.30 8.28 -15.87
C SER A 128 -8.61 7.23 -14.99
N ALA A 129 -8.55 7.44 -13.67
CA ALA A 129 -7.99 6.48 -12.73
C ALA A 129 -8.69 5.11 -12.76
N LEU A 130 -10.01 5.05 -13.00
CA LEU A 130 -10.74 3.77 -13.09
C LEU A 130 -10.30 2.93 -14.29
N SER A 131 -9.88 3.56 -15.39
CA SER A 131 -9.32 2.83 -16.55
C SER A 131 -7.87 2.41 -16.37
N LEU A 132 -7.16 2.96 -15.37
CA LEU A 132 -5.77 2.59 -15.05
C LEU A 132 -5.68 1.49 -13.99
N LEU A 133 -6.82 1.09 -13.42
CA LEU A 133 -6.84 0.09 -12.37
C LEU A 133 -6.55 -1.29 -12.93
N ARG A 134 -5.59 -1.98 -12.33
CA ARG A 134 -5.20 -3.35 -12.66
C ARG A 134 -5.35 -4.27 -11.45
N HIS A 135 -5.73 -5.52 -11.69
CA HIS A 135 -5.75 -6.58 -10.68
C HIS A 135 -4.57 -7.51 -10.93
N GLU A 136 -3.62 -7.55 -10.00
CA GLU A 136 -2.39 -8.32 -10.19
C GLU A 136 -1.95 -9.05 -8.94
N THR A 137 -1.23 -10.15 -9.17
CA THR A 137 -0.47 -10.84 -8.13
C THR A 137 0.88 -10.15 -7.97
N PHE A 138 1.22 -9.78 -6.74
CA PHE A 138 2.48 -9.15 -6.39
C PHE A 138 3.19 -9.97 -5.31
N GLU A 139 4.42 -10.35 -5.60
CA GLU A 139 5.32 -11.05 -4.68
C GLU A 139 6.47 -10.11 -4.30
N GLU A 140 6.44 -9.62 -3.08
CA GLU A 140 7.47 -8.70 -2.57
C GLU A 140 8.69 -9.48 -2.02
N GLY A 141 8.50 -10.71 -1.59
CA GLY A 141 9.58 -11.60 -1.18
C GLY A 141 10.20 -11.22 0.16
N ARG A 142 11.54 -11.21 0.24
CA ARG A 142 12.28 -10.92 1.47
C ARG A 142 12.33 -9.41 1.70
N CYS A 143 11.89 -8.97 2.87
CA CYS A 143 11.87 -7.55 3.22
C CYS A 143 12.35 -7.31 4.65
N VAL A 144 12.74 -6.07 4.91
CA VAL A 144 12.87 -5.51 6.26
C VAL A 144 11.73 -4.52 6.46
N GLN A 145 11.09 -4.55 7.62
CA GLN A 145 10.01 -3.63 7.96
C GLN A 145 10.05 -3.13 9.41
N ILE A 146 9.45 -1.96 9.62
CA ILE A 146 9.26 -1.32 10.94
C ILE A 146 7.94 -0.56 10.98
N LEU A 147 7.34 -0.42 12.16
CA LEU A 147 6.19 0.47 12.35
C LEU A 147 6.66 1.89 12.69
N HIS A 148 6.45 2.84 11.79
CA HIS A 148 6.56 4.27 12.07
C HIS A 148 5.30 4.79 12.76
N VAL A 149 5.50 5.67 13.75
CA VAL A 149 4.40 6.40 14.41
C VAL A 149 4.77 7.88 14.48
N GLY A 150 4.11 8.69 13.65
CA GLY A 150 4.43 10.10 13.44
C GLY A 150 4.00 10.57 12.05
N SER A 151 4.31 11.83 11.71
CA SER A 151 4.00 12.36 10.38
C SER A 151 4.78 11.61 9.29
N TYR A 152 4.25 11.55 8.07
CA TYR A 152 4.97 11.03 6.91
C TYR A 152 6.26 11.83 6.65
N ASP A 153 6.23 13.14 6.91
CA ASP A 153 7.42 13.99 6.78
C ASP A 153 8.53 13.66 7.80
N ASP A 154 8.23 12.89 8.85
CA ASP A 154 9.16 12.49 9.92
C ASP A 154 9.75 11.08 9.71
N GLU A 155 9.54 10.46 8.54
CA GLU A 155 10.03 9.11 8.25
C GLU A 155 11.53 9.06 7.95
N ALA A 156 12.10 10.19 7.50
CA ALA A 156 13.49 10.27 7.02
C ALA A 156 14.54 9.73 8.02
N PRO A 157 14.49 10.03 9.34
CA PRO A 157 15.43 9.44 10.30
C PRO A 157 15.33 7.92 10.43
N VAL A 158 14.11 7.36 10.33
CA VAL A 158 13.90 5.91 10.39
C VAL A 158 14.43 5.24 9.14
N LEU A 159 14.22 5.84 7.96
CA LEU A 159 14.73 5.35 6.69
C LEU A 159 16.27 5.43 6.63
N ALA A 160 16.87 6.53 7.10
CA ALA A 160 18.33 6.64 7.21
C ALA A 160 18.91 5.50 8.06
N ARG A 161 18.34 5.26 9.26
CA ARG A 161 18.76 4.14 10.12
C ARG A 161 18.58 2.77 9.45
N LEU A 162 17.55 2.60 8.63
CA LEU A 162 17.37 1.37 7.86
C LEU A 162 18.52 1.18 6.87
N HIS A 163 18.75 2.17 6.00
CA HIS A 163 19.67 2.07 4.87
C HIS A 163 21.15 2.17 5.26
N ASP A 164 21.48 3.02 6.22
CA ASP A 164 22.87 3.36 6.55
C ASP A 164 23.43 2.50 7.70
N GLU A 165 22.56 1.91 8.52
CA GLU A 165 22.96 1.12 9.69
C GLU A 165 22.47 -0.32 9.62
N PHE A 166 21.15 -0.54 9.59
CA PHE A 166 20.58 -1.88 9.76
C PHE A 166 20.91 -2.81 8.60
N LEU A 167 20.70 -2.37 7.35
CA LEU A 167 20.98 -3.21 6.18
C LEU A 167 22.46 -3.59 6.08
N PRO A 168 23.44 -2.66 6.16
CA PRO A 168 24.86 -3.02 6.11
C PRO A 168 25.30 -3.95 7.24
N GLN A 169 24.83 -3.72 8.47
CA GLN A 169 25.15 -4.58 9.62
C GLN A 169 24.67 -6.03 9.47
N HIS A 170 23.63 -6.26 8.66
CA HIS A 170 23.08 -7.59 8.42
C HIS A 170 23.50 -8.18 7.06
N GLY A 171 24.42 -7.51 6.34
CA GLY A 171 24.85 -7.95 5.00
C GLY A 171 23.73 -7.94 3.97
N LEU A 172 22.73 -7.07 4.14
CA LEU A 172 21.57 -6.95 3.25
C LEU A 172 21.76 -5.77 2.31
N SER A 173 21.23 -5.90 1.09
CA SER A 173 21.17 -4.79 0.13
C SER A 173 19.72 -4.49 -0.27
N PRO A 174 19.31 -3.22 -0.34
CA PRO A 174 17.95 -2.87 -0.74
C PRO A 174 17.71 -3.22 -2.21
N THR A 175 16.49 -3.64 -2.53
CA THR A 175 16.01 -3.88 -3.89
C THR A 175 14.58 -3.40 -4.06
N GLY A 176 14.10 -3.38 -5.30
CA GLY A 176 12.71 -3.04 -5.59
C GLY A 176 12.33 -1.62 -5.21
N ARG A 177 11.08 -1.43 -4.80
CA ARG A 177 10.48 -0.13 -4.47
C ARG A 177 10.32 0.00 -2.96
N HIS A 178 10.42 1.23 -2.44
CA HIS A 178 10.07 1.50 -1.04
C HIS A 178 8.57 1.27 -0.85
N HIS A 179 8.17 0.59 0.22
CA HIS A 179 6.78 0.18 0.42
C HIS A 179 6.25 0.72 1.74
N GLU A 180 5.17 1.51 1.66
CA GLU A 180 4.46 2.07 2.80
C GLU A 180 3.06 1.45 2.93
N ILE A 181 2.66 1.09 4.15
CA ILE A 181 1.31 0.58 4.44
C ILE A 181 0.63 1.50 5.45
N TYR A 182 -0.42 2.20 5.03
CA TYR A 182 -1.10 3.25 5.80
C TYR A 182 -2.18 2.67 6.72
N LEU A 183 -1.80 2.36 7.97
CA LEU A 183 -2.73 1.76 8.94
C LEU A 183 -3.74 2.76 9.50
N SER A 184 -3.49 4.06 9.34
CA SER A 184 -4.30 5.16 9.84
C SER A 184 -4.90 5.99 8.71
N ASP A 185 -6.11 6.51 8.90
CA ASP A 185 -6.70 7.48 7.98
C ASP A 185 -6.21 8.89 8.35
N PRO A 186 -5.41 9.56 7.49
CA PRO A 186 -4.84 10.87 7.79
C PRO A 186 -5.90 11.98 7.92
N ARG A 187 -7.12 11.77 7.42
CA ARG A 187 -8.23 12.71 7.58
C ARG A 187 -8.86 12.66 8.97
N LYS A 188 -8.57 11.59 9.73
CA LYS A 188 -9.20 11.30 11.04
C LYS A 188 -8.20 11.19 12.18
N THR A 189 -6.91 11.17 11.86
CA THR A 189 -5.83 10.88 12.80
C THR A 189 -4.86 12.04 12.81
N ALA A 190 -4.57 12.59 13.99
CA ALA A 190 -3.56 13.63 14.11
C ALA A 190 -2.18 13.13 13.62
N PRO A 191 -1.35 13.96 12.96
CA PRO A 191 -0.07 13.54 12.38
C PRO A 191 0.83 12.75 13.35
N ALA A 192 0.96 13.19 14.60
CA ALA A 192 1.78 12.53 15.62
C ALA A 192 1.28 11.12 16.04
N LYS A 193 0.08 10.72 15.61
CA LYS A 193 -0.55 9.42 15.91
C LYS A 193 -0.75 8.56 14.66
N LEU A 194 -0.33 9.03 13.48
CA LEU A 194 -0.37 8.23 12.27
C LEU A 194 0.51 7.00 12.45
N ARG A 195 0.10 5.90 11.83
CA ARG A 195 0.79 4.61 11.88
C ARG A 195 1.00 4.15 10.46
N THR A 196 2.26 4.03 10.07
CA THR A 196 2.70 3.59 8.75
C THR A 196 3.68 2.46 8.93
N ILE A 197 3.52 1.35 8.22
CA ILE A 197 4.59 0.36 8.14
C ILE A 197 5.49 0.79 7.00
N LEU A 198 6.78 0.94 7.29
CA LEU A 198 7.81 1.18 6.30
C LEU A 198 8.46 -0.16 6.01
N ARG A 199 8.51 -0.55 4.74
CA ARG A 199 9.06 -1.82 4.28
C ARG A 199 9.98 -1.60 3.09
N GLN A 200 11.11 -2.29 3.12
CA GLN A 200 12.11 -2.28 2.06
C GLN A 200 12.40 -3.72 1.64
N PRO A 201 12.19 -4.10 0.37
CA PRO A 201 12.68 -5.37 -0.17
C PRO A 201 14.21 -5.43 -0.13
N VAL A 202 14.76 -6.62 0.11
CA VAL A 202 16.20 -6.84 0.29
C VAL A 202 16.67 -8.17 -0.33
N LEU A 203 17.96 -8.26 -0.65
CA LEU A 203 18.67 -9.50 -0.96
C LEU A 203 19.47 -9.96 0.27
#